data_AF-A0A6C0BL09-F1
#
_entry.id   AF-A0A6C0BL09-F1
#
_cell.length_a   1.000
_cell.length_b   1.000
_cell.length_c   1.000
_cell.angle_alpha   90.00
_cell.angle_beta   90.00
_cell.angle_gamma   90.00
#
_symmetry.space_group_name_H-M   'P 1'
#
loop_
_entity.id
_entity.type
_entity.pdbx_description
1 polymer ?
#
loop_
_entity_poly.entity_id
_entity_poly.type
_entity_poly.pdbx_seq_one_letter_code
_entity_poly.pdbx_strand_id
1 'polypeptide(L)'
;MNTSVYILRLTTNKFYIGRSNNPIKRIEQHMAGKGTGWTKKYPPLCVEKIIPNVTVFDEDKFVKMYMAKYGLDKVRGGAYVQETLDVCQKGHILQEIRGSIDLCTICGCKNHYSKTCPHRNTEGCLRCGRSTHVSTACDAIYDVNGYEIEDKIN
;
A
#
# COMPACT_ATOMS: atom_id res chain seq x y z
N MET A 1 -25.28 -15.24 -4.98
CA MET A 1 -24.13 -14.97 -5.86
C MET A 1 -22.91 -14.80 -4.98
N ASN A 2 -21.86 -15.61 -5.14
CA ASN A 2 -20.67 -15.49 -4.30
C ASN A 2 -19.68 -14.55 -4.97
N THR A 3 -19.22 -13.56 -4.23
CA THR A 3 -18.26 -12.57 -4.72
C THR A 3 -16.85 -13.06 -4.45
N SER A 4 -15.94 -12.81 -5.39
CA SER A 4 -14.52 -13.17 -5.27
C SER A 4 -13.64 -11.95 -5.44
N VAL A 5 -12.53 -11.90 -4.69
CA VAL A 5 -11.42 -10.99 -4.96
C VAL A 5 -10.43 -11.69 -5.87
N TYR A 6 -9.96 -11.01 -6.90
CA TYR A 6 -8.89 -11.47 -7.77
C TYR A 6 -7.72 -10.50 -7.71
N ILE A 7 -6.51 -11.06 -7.79
CA ILE A 7 -5.25 -10.33 -7.72
C ILE A 7 -4.47 -10.64 -8.99
N LEU A 8 -4.13 -9.59 -9.72
CA LEU A 8 -3.37 -9.63 -10.96
C LEU A 8 -1.98 -9.10 -10.73
N ARG A 9 -0.98 -9.86 -11.16
CA ARG A 9 0.38 -9.36 -11.31
C ARG A 9 0.52 -8.73 -12.69
N LEU A 10 1.00 -7.51 -12.72
CA LEU A 10 1.15 -6.69 -13.93
C LEU A 10 2.62 -6.56 -14.31
N THR A 11 2.87 -6.02 -15.50
CA THR A 11 4.19 -5.58 -15.92
C THR A 11 4.81 -4.60 -14.92
N THR A 12 6.15 -4.50 -14.90
CA THR A 12 6.91 -3.61 -14.01
C THR A 12 6.70 -3.87 -12.50
N ASN A 13 6.43 -5.13 -12.12
CA ASN A 13 6.22 -5.56 -10.73
C ASN A 13 5.12 -4.77 -10.00
N LYS A 14 4.01 -4.50 -10.70
CA LYS A 14 2.82 -3.84 -10.17
C LYS A 14 1.68 -4.83 -9.99
N PHE A 15 0.69 -4.45 -9.20
CA PHE A 15 -0.43 -5.30 -8.84
C PHE A 15 -1.75 -4.55 -9.03
N TYR A 16 -2.78 -5.30 -9.43
CA TYR A 16 -4.16 -4.85 -9.42
C TYR A 16 -5.02 -5.83 -8.65
N ILE A 17 -5.78 -5.32 -7.70
CA ILE A 17 -6.75 -6.09 -6.93
C ILE A 17 -8.14 -5.62 -7.32
N GLY A 18 -9.02 -6.55 -7.61
CA GLY A 18 -10.40 -6.25 -7.93
C GLY A 18 -11.36 -7.25 -7.32
N ARG A 19 -12.60 -6.84 -7.17
CA ARG A 19 -13.69 -7.71 -6.70
C ARG A 19 -14.76 -7.89 -7.78
N SER A 20 -15.28 -9.11 -7.93
CA SER A 20 -16.36 -9.40 -8.89
C SER A 20 -17.16 -10.64 -8.49
N ASN A 21 -18.44 -10.67 -8.89
CA ASN A 21 -19.29 -11.86 -8.87
C ASN A 21 -18.98 -12.85 -10.01
N ASN A 22 -18.26 -12.41 -11.05
CA ASN A 22 -17.73 -13.25 -12.12
C ASN A 22 -16.25 -12.88 -12.39
N PRO A 23 -15.34 -13.34 -11.51
CA PRO A 23 -13.93 -12.97 -11.58
C PRO A 23 -13.28 -13.40 -12.89
N ILE A 24 -13.61 -14.58 -13.43
CA ILE A 24 -13.01 -15.10 -14.67
C ILE A 24 -13.28 -14.14 -15.84
N LYS A 25 -14.55 -13.80 -16.08
CA LYS A 25 -14.92 -12.85 -17.14
C LYS A 25 -14.25 -11.49 -16.95
N ARG A 26 -14.13 -11.02 -15.71
CA ARG A 26 -13.49 -9.73 -15.42
C ARG A 26 -11.98 -9.77 -15.68
N ILE A 27 -11.32 -10.84 -15.29
CA ILE A 27 -9.89 -11.09 -15.55
C ILE A 27 -9.65 -11.12 -17.06
N GLU A 28 -10.45 -11.84 -17.84
CA GLU A 28 -10.34 -11.89 -19.30
C GLU A 28 -10.45 -10.49 -19.94
N GLN A 29 -11.35 -9.65 -19.44
CA GLN A 29 -11.45 -8.25 -19.90
C GLN A 29 -10.17 -7.46 -19.62
N HIS A 30 -9.55 -7.65 -18.45
CA HIS A 30 -8.27 -7.02 -18.12
C HIS A 30 -7.15 -7.53 -19.04
N MET A 31 -7.08 -8.85 -19.29
CA MET A 31 -6.11 -9.47 -20.19
C MET A 31 -6.28 -8.99 -21.65
N ALA A 32 -7.52 -8.72 -22.07
CA ALA A 32 -7.84 -8.19 -23.39
C ALA A 32 -7.68 -6.65 -23.50
N GLY A 33 -7.08 -5.98 -22.51
CA GLY A 33 -6.87 -4.53 -22.52
C GLY A 33 -8.12 -3.68 -22.27
N LYS A 34 -9.26 -4.30 -21.90
CA LYS A 34 -10.53 -3.64 -21.59
C LYS A 34 -10.71 -3.38 -20.08
N GLY A 35 -9.59 -3.31 -19.37
CA GLY A 35 -9.55 -3.10 -17.92
C GLY A 35 -9.65 -1.63 -17.48
N THR A 36 -9.23 -1.37 -16.24
CA THR A 36 -9.09 -0.01 -15.67
C THR A 36 -7.87 0.71 -16.26
N GLY A 37 -7.79 2.03 -16.06
CA GLY A 37 -6.62 2.84 -16.46
C GLY A 37 -5.30 2.24 -16.00
N TRP A 38 -5.24 1.76 -14.75
CA TRP A 38 -4.06 1.08 -14.20
C TRP A 38 -3.65 -0.17 -14.99
N THR A 39 -4.58 -1.07 -15.29
CA THR A 39 -4.30 -2.31 -16.04
C THR A 39 -4.10 -2.08 -17.54
N LYS A 40 -4.55 -0.94 -18.07
CA LYS A 40 -4.23 -0.51 -19.45
C LYS A 40 -2.80 0.01 -19.53
N LYS A 41 -2.41 0.82 -18.55
CA LYS A 41 -1.04 1.36 -18.42
C LYS A 41 -0.01 0.27 -18.12
N TYR A 42 -0.39 -0.69 -17.29
CA TYR A 42 0.43 -1.83 -16.91
C TYR A 42 -0.31 -3.12 -17.26
N PRO A 43 -0.06 -3.70 -18.44
CA PRO A 43 -0.73 -4.93 -18.87
C PRO A 43 -0.57 -6.06 -17.84
N PRO A 44 -1.62 -6.85 -17.58
CA PRO A 44 -1.52 -8.02 -16.71
C PRO A 44 -0.63 -9.11 -17.31
N LEU A 45 0.20 -9.72 -16.48
CA LEU A 45 1.07 -10.86 -16.83
C LEU A 45 0.40 -12.19 -16.49
N CYS A 46 -0.18 -12.28 -15.29
CA CYS A 46 -0.84 -13.49 -14.81
C CYS A 46 -1.79 -13.19 -13.66
N VAL A 47 -2.68 -14.14 -13.40
CA VAL A 47 -3.49 -14.17 -12.18
C VAL A 47 -2.61 -14.70 -11.04
N GLU A 48 -2.43 -13.91 -9.99
CA GLU A 48 -1.67 -14.33 -8.81
C GLU A 48 -2.56 -15.07 -7.82
N LYS A 49 -3.80 -14.60 -7.62
CA LYS A 49 -4.73 -15.24 -6.69
C LYS A 49 -6.18 -14.98 -7.05
N ILE A 50 -7.05 -15.94 -6.76
CA ILE A 50 -8.50 -15.76 -6.71
C ILE A 50 -8.98 -16.25 -5.35
N ILE A 51 -9.74 -15.42 -4.64
CA ILE A 51 -10.20 -15.66 -3.29
C ILE A 51 -11.73 -15.62 -3.32
N PRO A 52 -12.42 -16.77 -3.17
CA PRO A 52 -13.87 -16.83 -3.20
C PRO A 52 -14.49 -16.44 -1.85
N ASN A 53 -15.81 -16.23 -1.85
CA ASN A 53 -16.64 -16.01 -0.64
C ASN A 53 -16.20 -14.81 0.20
N VAL A 54 -15.85 -13.72 -0.48
CA VAL A 54 -15.39 -12.49 0.18
C VAL A 54 -16.54 -11.55 0.53
N THR A 55 -16.30 -10.72 1.54
CA THR A 55 -17.14 -9.60 1.95
C THR A 55 -16.85 -8.35 1.10
N VAL A 56 -17.64 -7.31 1.30
CA VAL A 56 -17.43 -6.00 0.65
C VAL A 56 -16.15 -5.30 1.11
N PHE A 57 -15.61 -5.66 2.27
CA PHE A 57 -14.42 -5.02 2.87
C PHE A 57 -13.10 -5.71 2.46
N ASP A 58 -13.17 -6.94 1.97
CA ASP A 58 -11.98 -7.74 1.71
C ASP A 58 -11.13 -7.18 0.56
N GLU A 59 -11.73 -6.50 -0.41
CA GLU A 59 -10.99 -5.88 -1.51
C GLU A 59 -9.96 -4.87 -0.99
N ASP A 60 -10.41 -3.89 -0.21
CA ASP A 60 -9.53 -2.86 0.37
C ASP A 60 -8.54 -3.46 1.37
N LYS A 61 -8.95 -4.51 2.11
CA LYS A 61 -8.05 -5.28 2.97
C LYS A 61 -6.90 -5.87 2.17
N PHE A 62 -7.17 -6.58 1.07
CA PHE A 62 -6.13 -7.17 0.23
C PHE A 62 -5.28 -6.10 -0.46
N VAL A 63 -5.86 -4.97 -0.86
CA VAL A 63 -5.09 -3.82 -1.39
C VAL A 63 -4.08 -3.34 -0.35
N LYS A 64 -4.51 -3.07 0.90
CA LYS A 64 -3.62 -2.62 1.98
C LYS A 64 -2.57 -3.66 2.33
N MET A 65 -2.92 -4.95 2.36
CA MET A 65 -1.94 -6.04 2.55
C MET A 65 -0.88 -6.06 1.44
N TYR A 66 -1.28 -5.84 0.18
CA TYR A 66 -0.33 -5.78 -0.93
C TYR A 66 0.46 -4.47 -0.93
N MET A 67 -0.13 -3.33 -0.54
CA MET A 67 0.60 -2.07 -0.35
C MET A 67 1.63 -2.18 0.78
N ALA A 68 1.32 -2.98 1.80
CA ALA A 68 2.25 -3.32 2.87
C ALA A 68 3.40 -4.22 2.40
N LYS A 69 3.20 -4.98 1.31
CA LYS A 69 4.14 -6.02 0.84
C LYS A 69 4.89 -5.67 -0.44
N TYR A 70 4.35 -4.80 -1.29
CA TYR A 70 5.07 -4.27 -2.46
C TYR A 70 5.22 -2.74 -2.53
N GLY A 71 4.68 -1.99 -1.57
CA GLY A 71 4.70 -0.54 -1.51
C GLY A 71 3.49 0.13 -2.17
N LEU A 72 3.12 1.31 -1.66
CA LEU A 72 1.91 2.04 -2.06
C LEU A 72 1.87 2.36 -3.56
N ASP A 73 3.02 2.59 -4.20
CA ASP A 73 3.09 2.94 -5.62
C ASP A 73 2.98 1.76 -6.58
N LYS A 74 3.07 0.53 -6.07
CA LYS A 74 3.00 -0.68 -6.90
C LYS A 74 1.60 -1.27 -7.00
N VAL A 75 0.64 -0.82 -6.18
CA VAL A 75 -0.64 -1.53 -5.98
C VAL A 75 -1.82 -0.59 -6.17
N ARG A 76 -2.83 -1.02 -6.95
CA ARG A 76 -4.12 -0.32 -7.09
C ARG A 76 -5.29 -1.31 -7.03
N GLY A 77 -6.46 -0.80 -6.70
CA GLY A 77 -7.68 -1.60 -6.52
C GLY A 77 -8.61 -0.99 -5.50
N GLY A 78 -9.84 -1.51 -5.37
CA GLY A 78 -10.80 -1.04 -4.38
C GLY A 78 -10.98 0.48 -4.41
N ALA A 79 -10.88 1.12 -3.24
CA ALA A 79 -10.95 2.58 -3.08
C ALA A 79 -9.76 3.36 -3.68
N TYR A 80 -8.68 2.68 -4.07
CA TYR A 80 -7.42 3.26 -4.51
C TYR A 80 -7.15 2.93 -6.00
N VAL A 81 -8.13 3.19 -6.88
CA VAL A 81 -8.05 2.87 -8.32
C VAL A 81 -7.37 3.98 -9.15
N GLN A 82 -7.25 5.18 -8.60
CA GLN A 82 -6.62 6.34 -9.24
C GLN A 82 -5.16 6.06 -9.64
N GLU A 83 -4.70 6.62 -10.77
CA GLU A 83 -3.34 6.38 -11.25
C GLU A 83 -2.29 6.87 -10.27
N THR A 84 -2.50 8.05 -9.70
CA THR A 84 -1.60 8.68 -8.74
C THR A 84 -2.32 8.89 -7.42
N LEU A 85 -1.72 8.41 -6.34
CA LEU A 85 -2.12 8.76 -4.97
C LEU A 85 -1.43 10.08 -4.61
N ASP A 86 -2.19 11.05 -4.12
CA ASP A 86 -1.60 12.28 -3.61
C ASP A 86 -0.85 12.04 -2.30
N VAL A 87 -0.04 13.02 -1.90
CA VAL A 87 0.83 12.92 -0.72
C VAL A 87 0.02 12.72 0.56
N CYS A 88 -1.14 13.37 0.69
CA CYS A 88 -2.00 13.26 1.86
C CYS A 88 -2.66 11.87 1.92
N GLN A 89 -3.14 11.35 0.80
CA GLN A 89 -3.68 9.98 0.70
C GLN A 89 -2.63 8.94 1.05
N LYS A 90 -1.42 9.04 0.49
CA LYS A 90 -0.30 8.16 0.84
C LYS A 90 0.00 8.21 2.33
N GLY A 91 0.01 9.40 2.93
CA GLY A 91 0.21 9.59 4.36
C GLY A 91 -0.82 8.85 5.21
N HIS A 92 -2.11 8.99 4.91
CA HIS A 92 -3.17 8.28 5.63
C HIS A 92 -3.08 6.76 5.49
N ILE A 93 -2.90 6.25 4.27
CA ILE A 93 -2.76 4.81 4.02
C ILE A 93 -1.56 4.26 4.80
N LEU A 94 -0.43 4.98 4.79
CA LEU A 94 0.77 4.60 5.50
C LEU A 94 0.56 4.57 7.02
N GLN A 95 -0.17 5.54 7.58
CA GLN A 95 -0.55 5.53 9.00
C GLN A 95 -1.40 4.31 9.37
N GLU A 96 -2.41 3.99 8.55
CA GLU A 96 -3.28 2.83 8.77
C GLU A 96 -2.50 1.52 8.71
N ILE A 97 -1.64 1.36 7.70
CA ILE A 97 -0.84 0.13 7.55
C ILE A 97 0.12 0.01 8.73
N ARG A 98 0.89 1.06 9.05
CA ARG A 98 1.83 1.05 10.20
C ARG A 98 1.14 0.66 11.50
N GLY A 99 -0.02 1.23 11.77
CA GLY A 99 -0.81 0.86 12.96
C GLY A 99 -1.27 -0.60 12.94
N SER A 100 -1.55 -1.16 11.76
CA SER A 100 -1.95 -2.56 11.61
C SER A 100 -0.80 -3.57 11.72
N ILE A 101 0.46 -3.11 11.63
CA ILE A 101 1.67 -3.93 11.77
C ILE A 101 2.52 -3.50 12.97
N ASP A 102 1.90 -2.88 13.98
CA ASP A 102 2.51 -2.51 15.26
C ASP A 102 3.73 -1.58 15.16
N LEU A 103 3.78 -0.73 14.13
CA LEU A 103 4.77 0.33 13.98
C LEU A 103 4.23 1.68 14.46
N CYS A 104 5.14 2.58 14.85
CA CYS A 104 4.78 3.96 15.16
C CYS A 104 4.13 4.64 13.93
N THR A 105 2.89 5.12 14.06
CA THR A 105 2.17 5.72 12.90
C THR A 105 2.75 7.08 12.48
N ILE A 106 3.57 7.71 13.32
CA ILE A 106 4.24 8.98 13.01
C ILE A 106 5.52 8.75 12.24
N CYS A 107 6.46 8.02 12.85
CA CYS A 107 7.82 7.90 12.32
C CYS A 107 8.09 6.59 11.59
N GLY A 108 7.29 5.54 11.80
CA GLY A 108 7.52 4.20 11.24
C GLY A 108 8.55 3.36 12.00
N CYS A 109 9.03 3.83 13.15
CA CYS A 109 9.98 3.07 13.97
C CYS A 109 9.31 1.94 14.76
N LYS A 110 10.12 0.92 15.08
CA LYS A 110 9.80 -0.11 16.07
C LYS A 110 9.88 0.42 17.52
N ASN A 111 9.42 -0.40 18.46
CA ASN A 111 9.56 -0.25 19.92
C ASN A 111 8.75 0.85 20.60
N HIS A 112 8.05 1.71 19.87
CA HIS A 112 7.20 2.72 20.47
C HIS A 112 5.95 2.99 19.62
N TYR A 113 4.93 3.53 20.27
CA TYR A 113 3.70 3.95 19.60
C TYR A 113 3.66 5.47 19.47
N SER A 114 2.74 5.96 18.66
CA SER A 114 2.63 7.38 18.32
C SER A 114 2.59 8.28 19.56
N LYS A 115 1.93 7.86 20.65
CA LYS A 115 1.86 8.64 21.91
C LYS A 115 3.23 8.90 22.53
N THR A 116 4.16 7.95 22.40
CA THR A 116 5.51 8.00 22.96
C THR A 116 6.56 8.27 21.89
N CYS A 117 6.14 8.78 20.72
CA CYS A 117 7.06 9.04 19.62
C CYS A 117 7.97 10.24 19.92
N PRO A 118 9.31 10.06 19.92
CA PRO A 118 10.26 11.14 20.18
C PRO A 118 10.26 12.20 19.07
N HIS A 119 9.76 11.85 17.88
CA HIS A 119 9.75 12.73 16.70
C HIS A 119 8.43 13.44 16.47
N ARG A 120 7.44 13.29 17.37
CA ARG A 120 6.10 13.85 17.17
C ARG A 120 6.10 15.38 16.97
N ASN A 121 6.98 16.08 17.69
CA ASN A 121 7.06 17.54 17.71
C ASN A 121 8.46 18.03 17.27
N THR A 122 9.20 17.24 16.49
CA THR A 122 10.53 17.67 16.03
C THR A 122 10.41 18.70 14.92
N GLU A 123 11.29 19.71 14.93
CA GLU A 123 11.47 20.63 13.79
C GLU A 123 12.17 19.97 12.60
N GLY A 124 12.75 18.78 12.81
CA GLY A 124 13.37 17.97 11.77
C GLY A 124 12.43 17.00 11.07
N CYS A 125 13.01 15.99 10.44
CA CYS A 125 12.30 14.90 9.79
C CYS A 125 11.48 14.09 10.81
N LEU A 126 10.16 14.06 10.65
CA LEU A 126 9.25 13.26 11.51
C LEU A 126 9.51 11.75 11.50
N ARG A 127 10.34 11.24 10.57
CA ARG A 127 10.72 9.81 10.50
C ARG A 127 11.98 9.51 11.29
N CYS A 128 13.05 10.28 11.08
CA CYS A 128 14.35 9.97 11.68
C CYS A 128 14.85 10.99 12.70
N GLY A 129 14.20 12.14 12.83
CA GLY A 129 14.56 13.22 13.76
C GLY A 129 15.66 14.16 13.26
N ARG A 130 16.26 13.94 12.09
CA ARG A 130 17.35 14.79 11.53
C ARG A 130 16.79 16.01 10.79
N SER A 131 17.48 17.14 10.84
CA SER A 131 17.03 18.43 10.27
C SER A 131 17.46 18.69 8.81
N THR A 132 18.18 17.77 8.17
CA THR A 132 18.75 17.98 6.83
C THR A 132 17.78 17.77 5.67
N HIS A 133 16.58 17.22 5.95
CA HIS A 133 15.61 16.83 4.93
C HIS A 133 14.19 16.74 5.53
N VAL A 134 13.20 16.66 4.64
CA VAL A 134 11.80 16.38 5.01
C VAL A 134 11.50 14.87 4.99
N SER A 135 10.43 14.43 5.67
CA SER A 135 10.08 13.01 5.80
C SER A 135 9.90 12.26 4.47
N THR A 136 9.48 12.95 3.41
CA THR A 136 9.34 12.38 2.06
C THR A 136 10.68 12.09 1.38
N ALA A 137 11.76 12.74 1.81
CA ALA A 137 13.13 12.57 1.31
C ALA A 137 14.05 11.85 2.32
N CYS A 138 13.46 11.18 3.32
CA CYS A 138 14.21 10.43 4.30
C CYS A 138 14.56 9.03 3.76
N ASP A 139 15.86 8.76 3.64
CA ASP A 139 16.42 7.44 3.31
C ASP A 139 17.11 6.76 4.51
N ALA A 140 16.90 7.31 5.71
CA ALA A 140 17.48 6.78 6.93
C ALA A 140 16.85 5.43 7.30
N ILE A 141 17.69 4.45 7.64
CA ILE A 141 17.29 3.14 8.14
C ILE A 141 17.11 3.17 9.68
N TYR A 142 17.74 4.14 10.34
CA TYR A 142 17.66 4.34 11.79
C TYR A 142 17.37 5.81 12.12
N ASP A 143 16.60 6.03 13.19
CA ASP A 143 16.38 7.35 13.76
C ASP A 143 17.60 7.84 14.56
N VAL A 144 17.55 9.09 15.05
CA VAL A 144 18.59 9.68 15.90
C VAL A 144 18.77 8.98 17.25
N ASN A 145 17.82 8.14 17.67
CA ASN A 145 17.87 7.37 18.92
C ASN A 145 18.30 5.90 18.69
N GLY A 146 18.59 5.50 17.45
CA GLY A 146 18.98 4.14 17.07
C GLY A 146 17.82 3.17 16.84
N TYR A 147 16.57 3.62 16.82
CA TYR A 147 15.43 2.78 16.47
C TYR A 147 15.35 2.57 14.95
N GLU A 148 15.14 1.31 14.55
CA GLU A 148 14.97 0.93 13.14
C GLU A 148 13.69 1.53 12.56
N ILE A 149 13.80 2.14 11.38
CA ILE A 149 12.69 2.73 10.62
C ILE A 149 12.27 1.77 9.51
N GLU A 150 11.02 1.31 9.55
CA GLU A 150 10.45 0.51 8.47
C GLU A 150 9.69 1.40 7.48
N ASP A 151 10.43 1.85 6.47
CA ASP A 151 9.92 2.78 5.45
C ASP A 151 9.38 2.10 4.22
N LYS A 152 9.92 0.92 3.97
CA LYS A 152 9.41 -0.01 3.00
C LYS A 152 8.68 -1.05 3.83
N ILE A 153 7.42 -0.75 4.15
CA ILE A 153 6.46 -1.84 4.03
C ILE A 153 6.72 -2.35 2.61
N ASN A 154 7.26 -3.58 2.54
CA ASN A 154 8.01 -4.13 1.39
C ASN A 154 7.33 -3.85 0.06
#